data_AF-A0A0D6LKP4-F1
#
_entry.id   AF-A0A0D6LKP4-F1
#
_cell.length_a   1.000
_cell.length_b   1.000
_cell.length_c   1.000
_cell.angle_alpha   90.00
_cell.angle_beta   90.00
_cell.angle_gamma   90.00
#
_symmetry.space_group_name_H-M   'P 1'
#
loop_
_entity.id
_entity.type
_entity.pdbx_description
1 polymer ?
#
loop_
_entity_poly.entity_id
_entity_poly.type
_entity_poly.pdbx_seq_one_letter_code
_entity_poly.pdbx_strand_id
1 'polypeptide(L)'
;DEVRDYVENEIAKPDTRWSSNAIAIVKGWIKGGLEKRCITRDLKWGTAVPLAGYEDKVRVSARIRAQCGAERLPTFSTFPISYLKPGHKIGTPKPLFTKMESAKISEWKAKFGGGVAVAEEPSRKGNDKTKQTKKQGESDSLLKKSEKAKLEKMVVVNYASADDSIDVGRLDLRVGRIVKCEKHPDADALYVEQIDVGEPTPRTVVSGLVRHVPLDQMQNRLVVVLCNLKPAKMRGVESRAMVMCASSPEKIWETVAEDLKVSPDGYAVWKDCPLLVDGNTKMTAPTLRGVFIK
;
A
#
# COMPACT_ATOMS: atom_id res chain seq x y z
N ASP A 1 16.41 15.29 32.99
CA ASP A 1 15.84 16.64 33.11
C ASP A 1 15.85 17.38 31.78
N GLU A 2 16.96 17.47 31.06
CA GLU A 2 17.03 18.12 29.72
C GLU A 2 15.97 17.62 28.70
N VAL A 3 15.69 16.32 28.66
CA VAL A 3 14.66 15.75 27.77
C VAL A 3 13.24 16.17 28.17
N ARG A 4 12.98 16.33 29.47
CA ARG A 4 11.69 16.81 29.97
C ARG A 4 11.49 18.26 29.53
N ASP A 5 12.49 19.10 29.74
CA ASP A 5 12.43 20.53 29.41
C ASP A 5 12.27 20.73 27.90
N TYR A 6 12.99 19.96 27.07
CA TYR A 6 12.83 20.00 25.62
C TYR A 6 11.40 19.63 25.18
N VAL A 7 10.85 18.54 25.72
CA VAL A 7 9.52 18.07 25.34
C VAL A 7 8.43 19.03 25.82
N GLU A 8 8.55 19.58 27.03
CA GLU A 8 7.61 20.57 27.55
C GLU A 8 7.62 21.86 26.72
N ASN A 9 8.81 22.32 26.30
CA ASN A 9 8.95 23.46 25.41
C ASN A 9 8.35 23.22 24.02
N GLU A 10 8.52 22.02 23.44
CA GLU A 10 7.91 21.66 22.14
C GLU A 10 6.37 21.54 22.21
N ILE A 11 5.84 21.04 23.32
CA ILE A 11 4.38 20.94 23.54
C ILE A 11 3.76 22.32 23.76
N ALA A 12 4.50 23.25 24.38
CA ALA A 12 4.03 24.61 24.67
C ALA A 12 4.00 25.54 23.45
N LYS A 13 4.60 25.14 22.33
CA LYS A 13 4.58 25.95 21.11
C LYS A 13 3.16 26.09 20.55
N PRO A 14 2.75 27.32 20.16
CA PRO A 14 1.42 27.56 19.62
C PRO A 14 1.16 26.86 18.27
N ASP A 15 2.20 26.43 17.56
CA ASP A 15 2.16 25.71 16.28
C ASP A 15 2.51 24.21 16.40
N THR A 16 2.40 23.64 17.61
CA THR A 16 2.76 22.24 17.83
C THR A 16 1.93 21.29 16.94
N ARG A 17 2.61 20.42 16.20
CA ARG A 17 1.97 19.42 15.32
C ARG A 17 1.53 18.16 16.08
N TRP A 18 1.71 18.14 17.39
CA TRP A 18 1.47 16.96 18.21
C TRP A 18 -0.02 16.81 18.52
N SER A 19 -0.56 15.61 18.30
CA SER A 19 -1.94 15.31 18.66
C SER A 19 -2.13 15.24 20.18
N SER A 20 -3.35 15.50 20.65
CA SER A 20 -3.73 15.41 22.07
C SER A 20 -3.37 14.05 22.69
N ASN A 21 -3.53 12.96 21.94
CA ASN A 21 -3.15 11.61 22.35
C ASN A 21 -1.63 11.46 22.50
N ALA A 22 -0.84 11.97 21.55
CA ALA A 22 0.62 11.90 21.63
C ALA A 22 1.14 12.69 22.85
N ILE A 23 0.59 13.88 23.09
CA ILE A 23 0.92 14.72 24.26
C ILE A 23 0.61 13.98 25.56
N ALA A 24 -0.56 13.35 25.68
CA ALA A 24 -0.95 12.62 26.88
C ALA A 24 -0.04 11.42 27.19
N ILE A 25 0.34 10.65 26.16
CA ILE A 25 1.23 9.49 26.29
C ILE A 25 2.61 9.92 26.77
N VAL A 26 3.18 10.94 26.13
CA VAL A 26 4.54 11.41 26.44
C VAL A 26 4.61 12.07 27.82
N LYS A 27 3.59 12.87 28.20
CA LYS A 27 3.47 13.37 29.58
C LYS A 27 3.38 12.23 30.60
N GLY A 28 2.69 11.15 30.25
CA GLY A 28 2.64 9.92 31.07
C GLY A 28 4.02 9.28 31.27
N TRP A 29 4.85 9.22 30.23
CA TRP A 29 6.22 8.70 30.33
C TRP A 29 7.15 9.61 31.14
N ILE A 30 7.04 10.93 30.97
CA ILE A 30 7.81 11.92 31.72
C ILE A 30 7.46 11.88 33.22
N LYS A 31 6.19 11.67 33.55
CA LYS A 31 5.71 11.56 34.94
C LYS A 31 6.05 10.21 35.58
N GLY A 32 5.95 9.12 34.81
CA GLY A 32 6.25 7.75 35.28
C GLY A 32 7.74 7.40 35.32
N GLY A 33 8.60 8.22 34.70
CA GLY A 33 10.02 7.93 34.52
C GLY A 33 10.29 7.15 33.23
N LEU A 34 11.45 7.41 32.63
CA LEU A 34 11.91 6.72 31.42
C LEU A 34 12.46 5.34 31.81
N GLU A 35 11.56 4.38 31.99
CA GLU A 35 11.92 2.98 32.20
C GLU A 35 12.33 2.31 30.89
N LYS A 36 13.20 1.30 30.96
CA LYS A 36 13.52 0.43 29.82
C LYS A 36 12.23 -0.30 29.40
N ARG A 37 11.58 0.18 28.35
CA ARG A 37 10.43 -0.49 27.74
C ARG A 37 10.88 -1.19 26.47
N CYS A 38 10.76 -2.51 26.44
CA CYS A 38 10.86 -3.25 25.20
C CYS A 38 9.72 -2.79 24.30
N ILE A 39 10.01 -2.17 23.15
CA ILE A 39 9.04 -2.02 22.05
C ILE A 39 8.94 -3.39 21.37
N THR A 40 8.60 -4.41 22.13
CA THR A 40 8.05 -5.63 21.57
C THR A 40 6.60 -5.57 21.99
N ARG A 41 5.75 -5.10 21.08
CA ARG A 41 4.35 -5.51 21.15
C ARG A 41 4.40 -7.04 21.30
N ASP A 42 3.71 -7.58 22.29
CA ASP A 42 3.41 -9.01 22.40
C ASP A 42 2.49 -9.39 21.23
N LEU A 43 3.05 -9.33 20.03
CA LEU A 43 2.39 -9.65 18.80
C LEU A 43 2.32 -11.16 18.74
N LYS A 44 1.11 -11.67 18.53
CA LYS A 44 0.88 -13.08 18.19
C LYS A 44 1.54 -13.48 16.84
N TRP A 45 2.23 -12.56 16.18
CA TRP A 45 2.90 -12.72 14.89
C TRP A 45 4.32 -12.12 14.96
N GLY A 46 5.31 -12.84 14.42
CA GLY A 46 6.74 -12.50 14.56
C GLY A 46 7.65 -13.68 14.23
N THR A 47 8.89 -13.67 14.73
CA THR A 47 9.81 -14.82 14.75
C THR A 47 9.76 -15.43 16.15
N ALA A 48 9.64 -16.76 16.24
CA ALA A 48 9.52 -17.44 17.53
C ALA A 48 10.78 -17.22 18.39
N VAL A 49 10.58 -16.98 19.68
CA VAL A 49 11.68 -16.79 20.63
C VAL A 49 12.20 -18.17 21.02
N PRO A 50 13.49 -18.50 20.77
CA PRO A 50 14.04 -19.83 21.06
C PRO A 50 14.48 -19.93 22.53
N LEU A 51 13.56 -19.66 23.47
CA LEU A 51 13.76 -19.79 24.91
C LEU A 51 12.59 -20.60 25.49
N ALA A 52 12.89 -21.49 26.43
CA ALA A 52 11.88 -22.33 27.08
C ALA A 52 10.88 -21.46 27.86
N GLY A 53 9.57 -21.66 27.64
CA GLY A 53 8.47 -20.92 28.26
C GLY A 53 7.81 -19.83 27.39
N TYR A 54 8.16 -19.74 26.11
CA TYR A 54 7.63 -18.74 25.16
C TYR A 54 6.91 -19.36 23.94
N GLU A 55 6.45 -20.61 24.05
CA GLU A 55 5.91 -21.46 22.97
C GLU A 55 4.59 -20.98 22.37
N ASP A 56 3.85 -20.12 23.07
CA ASP A 56 2.52 -19.63 22.63
C ASP A 56 2.57 -18.40 21.72
N LYS A 57 3.74 -17.80 21.53
CA LYS A 57 3.92 -16.63 20.68
C LYS A 57 4.49 -17.08 19.34
N VAL A 58 3.74 -16.80 18.26
CA VAL A 58 4.09 -16.92 16.82
C VAL A 58 3.68 -18.22 16.11
N ARG A 59 2.56 -18.16 15.35
CA ARG A 59 2.21 -19.20 14.35
C ARG A 59 1.93 -18.68 12.93
N VAL A 60 1.77 -17.37 12.72
CA VAL A 60 1.42 -16.81 11.39
C VAL A 60 2.57 -16.94 10.40
N SER A 61 3.78 -16.54 10.80
CA SER A 61 4.96 -16.62 9.93
C SER A 61 5.29 -18.06 9.55
N ALA A 62 5.11 -19.02 10.47
CA ALA A 62 5.24 -20.44 10.21
C ALA A 62 4.18 -20.98 9.23
N ARG A 63 2.93 -20.53 9.35
CA ARG A 63 1.83 -20.94 8.44
C ARG A 63 2.02 -20.40 7.02
N ILE A 64 2.53 -19.18 6.87
CA ILE A 64 2.90 -18.62 5.56
C ILE A 64 4.02 -19.45 4.94
N ARG A 65 5.10 -19.70 5.70
CA ARG A 65 6.23 -20.53 5.28
C ARG A 65 5.82 -21.93 4.82
N ALA A 66 4.94 -22.59 5.58
CA ALA A 66 4.42 -23.90 5.22
C ALA A 66 3.60 -23.88 3.92
N GLN A 67 2.76 -22.86 3.72
CA GLN A 67 2.01 -22.70 2.46
C GLN A 67 2.93 -22.38 1.27
N CYS A 68 4.05 -21.71 1.51
CA CYS A 68 5.10 -21.47 0.52
C CYS A 68 6.11 -22.62 0.38
N GLY A 69 5.98 -23.74 1.11
CA GLY A 69 6.93 -24.86 1.05
C GLY A 69 8.35 -24.53 1.57
N ALA A 70 8.49 -23.50 2.40
CA ALA A 70 9.77 -22.97 2.88
C ALA A 70 9.81 -22.98 4.42
N GLU A 71 9.80 -24.18 5.02
CA GLU A 71 9.63 -24.35 6.48
C GLU A 71 10.73 -23.68 7.33
N ARG A 72 11.95 -23.55 6.78
CA ARG A 72 13.10 -22.96 7.45
C ARG A 72 13.67 -21.81 6.62
N LEU A 73 13.82 -20.64 7.24
CA LEU A 73 14.56 -19.51 6.67
C LEU A 73 16.02 -19.57 7.15
N PRO A 74 17.02 -19.27 6.30
CA PRO A 74 18.37 -19.01 6.76
C PRO A 74 18.39 -17.76 7.66
N THR A 75 19.41 -17.66 8.51
CA THR A 75 19.63 -16.55 9.44
C THR A 75 19.69 -15.22 8.70
N PHE A 76 19.11 -14.19 9.34
CA PHE A 76 18.96 -12.83 8.80
C PHE A 76 20.17 -12.36 8.00
N SER A 77 19.91 -12.02 6.75
CA SER A 77 20.87 -11.36 5.86
C SER A 77 20.65 -9.84 5.95
N THR A 78 21.73 -9.07 5.87
CA THR A 78 21.71 -7.59 5.79
C THR A 78 21.02 -7.08 4.51
N PHE A 79 20.77 -7.97 3.55
CA PHE A 79 20.15 -7.69 2.26
C PHE A 79 18.83 -8.46 2.10
N PRO A 80 17.83 -7.88 1.41
CA PRO A 80 16.58 -8.59 1.09
C PRO A 80 16.88 -9.76 0.17
N ILE A 81 16.50 -10.97 0.60
CA ILE A 81 16.67 -12.20 -0.17
C ILE A 81 15.31 -12.62 -0.73
N SER A 82 15.22 -12.81 -2.05
CA SER A 82 14.08 -13.50 -2.65
C SER A 82 14.18 -15.00 -2.35
N TYR A 83 13.38 -15.47 -1.39
CA TYR A 83 13.40 -16.88 -0.97
C TYR A 83 12.69 -17.82 -1.93
N LEU A 84 11.77 -17.31 -2.75
CA LEU A 84 11.01 -18.10 -3.71
C LEU A 84 11.58 -17.86 -5.11
N LYS A 85 12.06 -18.94 -5.74
CA LYS A 85 12.62 -18.87 -7.10
C LYS A 85 11.51 -18.69 -8.14
N PRO A 86 11.78 -18.06 -9.30
CA PRO A 86 10.86 -18.05 -10.43
C PRO A 86 10.39 -19.47 -10.79
N GLY A 87 9.09 -19.65 -11.00
CA GLY A 87 8.48 -20.97 -11.26
C GLY A 87 8.11 -21.77 -10.00
N HIS A 88 8.32 -21.23 -8.79
CA HIS A 88 7.93 -21.88 -7.55
C HIS A 88 6.42 -22.07 -7.44
N LYS A 89 5.98 -23.28 -7.12
CA LYS A 89 4.56 -23.62 -6.93
C LYS A 89 4.20 -23.42 -5.46
N ILE A 90 3.37 -22.41 -5.19
CA ILE A 90 2.77 -22.21 -3.87
C ILE A 90 1.82 -23.38 -3.60
N GLY A 91 1.85 -23.92 -2.38
CA GLY A 91 0.95 -24.99 -1.94
C GLY A 91 -0.50 -24.52 -1.81
N THR A 92 -1.36 -25.37 -1.26
CA THR A 92 -2.78 -25.03 -1.10
C THR A 92 -2.98 -23.86 -0.14
N PRO A 93 -3.59 -22.74 -0.58
CA PRO A 93 -3.79 -21.57 0.27
C PRO A 93 -4.77 -21.91 1.41
N LYS A 94 -4.37 -21.61 2.65
CA LYS A 94 -5.21 -21.77 3.84
C LYS A 94 -5.38 -20.43 4.55
N PRO A 95 -6.57 -20.10 5.09
CA PRO A 95 -6.80 -18.86 5.81
C PRO A 95 -5.77 -18.65 6.93
N LEU A 96 -5.01 -17.55 6.84
CA LEU A 96 -4.01 -17.16 7.83
C LEU A 96 -4.67 -16.64 9.12
N PHE A 97 -5.85 -16.05 8.98
CA PHE A 97 -6.64 -15.50 10.06
C PHE A 97 -8.04 -16.09 10.06
N THR A 98 -8.56 -16.37 11.24
CA THR A 98 -9.97 -16.68 11.44
C THR A 98 -10.68 -15.42 11.90
N LYS A 99 -11.87 -15.15 11.36
CA LYS A 99 -12.71 -14.07 11.84
C LYS A 99 -13.00 -14.27 13.32
N MET A 100 -12.89 -13.20 14.12
CA MET A 100 -13.33 -13.26 15.51
C MET A 100 -14.84 -13.17 15.57
N GLU A 101 -15.46 -14.10 16.30
CA GLU A 101 -16.88 -14.04 16.59
C GLU A 101 -17.22 -12.86 17.49
N SER A 102 -18.36 -12.23 17.23
CA SER A 102 -18.84 -11.04 17.94
C SER A 102 -18.94 -11.24 19.45
N ALA A 103 -19.24 -12.47 19.90
CA ALA A 103 -19.24 -12.85 21.31
C ALA A 103 -17.86 -12.70 21.96
N LYS A 104 -16.78 -13.15 21.30
CA LYS A 104 -15.40 -12.99 21.80
C LYS A 104 -14.96 -11.53 21.80
N ILE A 105 -15.39 -10.74 20.83
CA ILE A 105 -15.08 -9.30 20.79
C ILE A 105 -15.71 -8.61 22.00
N SER A 106 -16.97 -8.92 22.31
CA SER A 106 -17.67 -8.37 23.48
C SER A 106 -16.98 -8.76 24.79
N GLU A 107 -16.64 -10.04 24.93
CA GLU A 107 -15.92 -10.56 26.09
C GLU A 107 -14.56 -9.87 26.30
N TRP A 108 -13.79 -9.65 25.22
CA TRP A 108 -12.47 -9.04 25.30
C TRP A 108 -12.54 -7.52 25.52
N LYS A 109 -13.58 -6.86 24.99
CA LYS A 109 -13.88 -5.46 25.33
C LYS A 109 -14.23 -5.31 26.80
N ALA A 110 -15.01 -6.23 27.38
CA ALA A 110 -15.32 -6.22 28.80
C ALA A 110 -14.08 -6.45 29.68
N LYS A 111 -13.17 -7.33 29.26
CA LYS A 111 -11.97 -7.68 30.03
C LYS A 111 -10.82 -6.66 29.91
N PHE A 112 -10.68 -5.99 28.77
CA PHE A 112 -9.49 -5.19 28.45
C PHE A 112 -9.78 -3.82 27.85
N GLY A 113 -11.06 -3.48 27.60
CA GLY A 113 -11.47 -2.15 27.15
C GLY A 113 -11.40 -1.18 28.33
N GLY A 114 -10.26 -0.51 28.50
CA GLY A 114 -10.09 0.52 29.52
C GLY A 114 -11.24 1.53 29.49
N GLY A 115 -11.83 1.79 30.65
CA GLY A 115 -13.01 2.64 30.79
C GLY A 115 -12.74 4.09 30.39
N VAL A 116 -13.20 4.46 29.19
CA VAL A 116 -13.65 5.82 28.91
C VAL A 116 -15.13 5.70 28.62
N ALA A 117 -15.94 6.02 29.63
CA ALA A 117 -17.37 6.15 29.48
C ALA A 117 -17.64 7.37 28.57
N VAL A 118 -18.02 7.11 27.32
CA VAL A 118 -18.74 8.12 26.52
C VAL A 118 -20.21 7.89 26.84
N ALA A 119 -20.80 8.82 27.60
CA ALA A 119 -22.22 8.86 27.87
C ALA A 119 -22.98 9.15 26.57
N GLU A 120 -23.84 8.23 26.14
CA GLU A 120 -24.90 8.52 25.17
C GLU A 120 -26.11 9.11 25.92
N GLU A 121 -26.49 10.34 25.57
CA GLU A 121 -27.77 10.93 25.99
C GLU A 121 -28.95 10.28 25.25
N PRO A 122 -30.10 10.05 25.92
CA PRO A 122 -31.26 9.42 25.31
C PRO A 122 -32.12 10.44 24.55
N SER A 123 -32.38 10.17 23.26
CA SER A 123 -33.39 10.89 22.48
C SER A 123 -34.80 10.61 23.02
N ARG A 124 -35.55 11.69 23.27
CA ARG A 124 -36.91 11.73 23.82
C ARG A 124 -37.94 10.93 23.02
N LYS A 125 -38.81 10.23 23.76
CA LYS A 125 -40.03 9.54 23.30
C LYS A 125 -41.11 10.52 22.81
N GLY A 126 -41.83 10.11 21.76
CA GLY A 126 -43.22 10.49 21.49
C GLY A 126 -44.10 9.24 21.45
N ASN A 127 -45.14 9.22 22.30
CA ASN A 127 -46.23 8.23 22.39
C ASN A 127 -47.01 8.13 21.05
N ASP A 128 -47.75 7.07 20.69
CA ASP A 128 -48.88 6.54 21.46
C ASP A 128 -49.37 5.12 21.06
N LYS A 129 -49.64 4.38 22.13
CA LYS A 129 -50.52 3.23 22.46
C LYS A 129 -51.28 2.37 21.41
N THR A 130 -50.99 1.06 21.55
CA THR A 130 -51.89 -0.12 21.76
C THR A 130 -52.90 -0.61 20.70
N LYS A 131 -52.72 -1.89 20.31
CA LYS A 131 -53.71 -3.01 20.40
C LYS A 131 -52.99 -4.34 20.04
N GLN A 132 -52.81 -5.25 21.00
CA GLN A 132 -53.66 -6.42 21.32
C GLN A 132 -53.50 -7.67 20.41
N THR A 133 -52.95 -8.74 21.03
CA THR A 133 -53.38 -10.17 21.00
C THR A 133 -53.22 -11.11 19.78
N LYS A 134 -52.40 -12.16 20.02
CA LYS A 134 -52.65 -13.64 19.98
C LYS A 134 -52.94 -14.42 18.66
N LYS A 135 -52.31 -15.63 18.64
CA LYS A 135 -52.55 -16.90 17.89
C LYS A 135 -51.97 -16.95 16.46
N GLN A 136 -51.02 -17.82 16.07
CA GLN A 136 -50.80 -19.28 16.22
C GLN A 136 -51.61 -20.11 15.21
N GLY A 137 -50.89 -20.83 14.32
CA GLY A 137 -51.39 -21.84 13.38
C GLY A 137 -50.73 -21.72 11.99
N GLU A 138 -49.62 -22.41 11.70
CA GLU A 138 -49.56 -23.73 11.04
C GLU A 138 -49.84 -23.70 9.52
N SER A 139 -48.81 -23.93 8.70
CA SER A 139 -48.85 -24.73 7.46
C SER A 139 -47.51 -24.64 6.75
N ASP A 140 -46.59 -25.44 7.28
CA ASP A 140 -45.46 -25.97 6.54
C ASP A 140 -46.00 -26.89 5.44
N SER A 141 -46.01 -26.45 4.17
CA SER A 141 -46.11 -27.32 2.98
C SER A 141 -46.21 -26.55 1.66
N LEU A 142 -45.37 -25.54 1.44
CA LEU A 142 -44.99 -25.13 0.07
C LEU A 142 -43.47 -24.83 0.01
N LEU A 143 -42.69 -25.67 0.69
CA LEU A 143 -41.26 -25.83 0.45
C LEU A 143 -41.07 -26.52 -0.90
N LYS A 144 -40.13 -25.98 -1.68
CA LYS A 144 -39.63 -26.44 -2.98
C LYS A 144 -40.38 -25.89 -4.22
N LYS A 145 -40.27 -24.57 -4.48
CA LYS A 145 -39.99 -24.13 -5.87
C LYS A 145 -39.53 -22.68 -6.13
N SER A 146 -39.28 -21.82 -5.14
CA SER A 146 -39.03 -20.39 -5.43
C SER A 146 -37.82 -19.73 -4.76
N GLU A 147 -36.81 -20.48 -4.31
CA GLU A 147 -35.58 -19.93 -3.69
C GLU A 147 -34.29 -20.25 -4.46
N LYS A 148 -34.39 -20.48 -5.78
CA LYS A 148 -33.21 -20.66 -6.67
C LYS A 148 -32.87 -19.43 -7.52
N ALA A 149 -33.32 -18.23 -7.10
CA ALA A 149 -33.13 -16.99 -7.87
C ALA A 149 -32.73 -15.76 -7.03
N LYS A 150 -32.12 -15.95 -5.84
CA LYS A 150 -31.56 -14.84 -5.03
C LYS A 150 -30.16 -15.10 -4.47
N LEU A 151 -29.43 -16.04 -5.07
CA LEU A 151 -28.00 -16.24 -4.83
C LEU A 151 -27.20 -15.46 -5.88
N GLU A 152 -27.36 -14.13 -5.91
CA GLU A 152 -26.51 -13.22 -6.70
C GLU A 152 -26.75 -11.77 -6.23
N LYS A 153 -26.43 -11.51 -4.97
CA LYS A 153 -26.02 -10.16 -4.55
C LYS A 153 -24.72 -10.28 -3.77
N MET A 154 -23.66 -10.13 -4.55
CA MET A 154 -22.27 -9.99 -4.14
C MET A 154 -22.17 -9.01 -2.97
N VAL A 155 -21.72 -9.52 -1.83
CA VAL A 155 -21.32 -8.71 -0.68
C VAL A 155 -20.10 -7.90 -1.10
N VAL A 156 -20.33 -6.62 -1.39
CA VAL A 156 -19.30 -5.62 -1.51
C VAL A 156 -18.62 -5.52 -0.15
N VAL A 157 -17.45 -6.14 -0.02
CA VAL A 157 -16.59 -5.96 1.14
C VAL A 157 -15.97 -4.58 1.01
N ASN A 158 -16.54 -3.63 1.73
CA ASN A 158 -16.03 -2.28 1.83
C ASN A 158 -14.78 -2.31 2.72
N TYR A 159 -13.58 -2.39 2.13
CA TYR A 159 -12.32 -2.17 2.83
C TYR A 159 -12.11 -0.67 3.03
N ALA A 160 -12.79 -0.09 4.02
CA ALA A 160 -12.55 1.27 4.45
C ALA A 160 -11.67 1.27 5.73
N SER A 161 -10.37 1.16 5.50
CA SER A 161 -9.38 2.06 6.08
C SER A 161 -8.12 1.93 5.23
N ALA A 162 -8.28 2.30 3.95
CA ALA A 162 -7.14 2.77 3.20
C ALA A 162 -6.67 4.03 3.92
N ASP A 163 -5.43 4.02 4.38
CA ASP A 163 -4.72 5.26 4.58
C ASP A 163 -4.82 6.03 3.25
N ASP A 164 -5.53 7.16 3.25
CA ASP A 164 -5.64 8.03 2.08
C ASP A 164 -4.31 8.70 1.73
N SER A 165 -3.22 8.37 2.44
CA SER A 165 -1.87 8.76 2.06
C SER A 165 -1.53 8.25 0.65
N ILE A 166 -1.29 9.21 -0.24
CA ILE A 166 -0.81 8.97 -1.59
C ILE A 166 0.66 8.56 -1.48
N ASP A 167 0.96 7.34 -1.95
CA ASP A 167 2.30 6.75 -1.91
C ASP A 167 2.74 6.31 -3.32
N VAL A 168 4.05 6.37 -3.56
CA VAL A 168 4.67 5.97 -4.84
C VAL A 168 4.50 4.46 -5.11
N GLY A 169 4.30 3.64 -4.07
CA GLY A 169 4.03 2.21 -4.21
C GLY A 169 2.74 1.87 -4.97
N ARG A 170 1.85 2.86 -5.20
CA ARG A 170 0.66 2.68 -6.07
C ARG A 170 1.02 2.68 -7.57
N LEU A 171 2.22 3.12 -7.94
CA LEU A 171 2.70 3.17 -9.32
C LEU A 171 3.42 1.87 -9.70
N ASP A 172 3.08 1.29 -10.84
CA ASP A 172 3.78 0.13 -11.40
C ASP A 172 4.91 0.64 -12.31
N LEU A 173 6.06 0.92 -11.70
CA LEU A 173 7.27 1.35 -12.40
C LEU A 173 8.14 0.12 -12.72
N ARG A 174 8.47 -0.06 -13.99
CA ARG A 174 9.32 -1.17 -14.46
C ARG A 174 10.47 -0.66 -15.31
N VAL A 175 11.59 -1.39 -15.28
CA VAL A 175 12.66 -1.19 -16.25
C VAL A 175 12.23 -1.84 -17.56
N GLY A 176 12.33 -1.07 -18.64
CA GLY A 176 12.05 -1.53 -20.00
C GLY A 176 13.22 -1.29 -20.94
N ARG A 177 13.33 -2.11 -21.98
CA ARG A 177 14.27 -1.91 -23.08
C ARG A 177 13.52 -1.57 -24.36
N ILE A 178 13.87 -0.46 -24.99
CA ILE A 178 13.32 -0.09 -26.29
C ILE A 178 13.93 -1.04 -27.34
N VAL A 179 13.13 -1.99 -27.83
CA VAL A 179 13.52 -2.96 -28.86
C VAL A 179 13.48 -2.32 -30.24
N LYS A 180 12.48 -1.48 -30.47
CA LYS A 180 12.28 -0.76 -31.73
C LYS A 180 11.70 0.61 -31.45
N CYS A 181 12.19 1.63 -32.13
CA CYS A 181 11.62 2.98 -32.12
C CYS A 181 11.49 3.50 -33.57
N GLU A 182 10.35 4.10 -33.90
CA GLU A 182 10.06 4.69 -35.22
C GLU A 182 9.32 6.01 -35.04
N LYS A 183 9.43 6.95 -36.00
CA LYS A 183 8.60 8.16 -35.98
C LYS A 183 7.14 7.79 -36.19
N HIS A 184 6.24 8.46 -35.47
CA HIS A 184 4.82 8.24 -35.62
C HIS A 184 4.37 8.63 -37.04
N PRO A 185 3.58 7.80 -37.75
CA PRO A 185 3.20 8.06 -39.15
C PRO A 185 2.43 9.37 -39.31
N ASP A 186 1.53 9.66 -38.37
CA ASP A 186 0.66 10.85 -38.41
C ASP A 186 1.05 11.95 -37.41
N ALA A 187 2.27 11.91 -36.83
CA ALA A 187 2.72 12.90 -35.85
C ALA A 187 4.24 13.17 -35.88
N ASP A 188 4.62 14.41 -36.17
CA ASP A 188 6.04 14.79 -36.25
C ASP A 188 6.74 14.89 -34.89
N ALA A 189 5.99 15.03 -33.82
CA ALA A 189 6.52 15.20 -32.46
C ALA A 189 6.56 13.89 -31.65
N LEU A 190 6.03 12.78 -32.19
CA LEU A 190 5.89 11.53 -31.47
C LEU A 190 6.74 10.41 -32.06
N TYR A 191 7.29 9.58 -31.20
CA TYR A 191 7.83 8.28 -31.52
C TYR A 191 6.82 7.18 -31.16
N VAL A 192 6.92 6.05 -31.85
CA VAL A 192 6.25 4.79 -31.51
C VAL A 192 7.33 3.80 -31.14
N GLU A 193 7.35 3.40 -29.88
CA GLU A 193 8.31 2.46 -29.32
C GLU A 193 7.67 1.09 -29.05
N GLN A 194 8.44 0.03 -29.29
CA GLN A 194 8.19 -1.31 -28.77
C GLN A 194 9.13 -1.54 -27.60
N ILE A 195 8.57 -1.56 -26.39
CA ILE A 195 9.35 -1.65 -25.15
C ILE A 195 9.14 -3.02 -24.51
N ASP A 196 10.21 -3.78 -24.36
CA ASP A 196 10.23 -5.01 -23.58
C ASP A 196 10.32 -4.66 -22.09
N VAL A 197 9.28 -5.02 -21.33
CA VAL A 197 9.16 -4.82 -19.88
C VAL A 197 9.15 -6.14 -19.12
N GLY A 198 9.65 -7.22 -19.73
CA GLY A 198 9.63 -8.58 -19.16
C GLY A 198 8.29 -9.30 -19.28
N GLU A 199 7.42 -8.83 -20.17
CA GLU A 199 6.15 -9.46 -20.51
C GLU A 199 6.29 -10.35 -21.76
N PRO A 200 5.34 -11.27 -22.04
CA PRO A 200 5.42 -12.15 -23.21
C PRO A 200 5.51 -11.41 -24.55
N THR A 201 4.95 -10.20 -24.61
CA THR A 201 4.99 -9.33 -25.79
C THR A 201 5.43 -7.93 -25.37
N PRO A 202 6.30 -7.27 -26.17
CA PRO A 202 6.62 -5.86 -25.97
C PRO A 202 5.36 -4.98 -25.96
N ARG A 203 5.40 -3.92 -25.16
CA ARG A 203 4.33 -2.91 -25.15
C ARG A 203 4.59 -1.85 -26.19
N THR A 204 3.54 -1.48 -26.91
CA THR A 204 3.52 -0.25 -27.72
C THR A 204 3.43 0.95 -26.80
N VAL A 205 4.39 1.86 -26.91
CA VAL A 205 4.44 3.14 -26.21
C VAL A 205 4.55 4.23 -27.25
N VAL A 206 3.93 5.38 -26.98
CA VAL A 206 4.03 6.55 -27.84
C VAL A 206 4.56 7.70 -27.00
N SER A 207 5.72 8.25 -27.40
CA SER A 207 6.45 9.23 -26.60
C SER A 207 6.70 10.52 -27.37
N GLY A 208 6.51 11.67 -26.72
CA GLY A 208 6.75 13.01 -27.29
C GLY A 208 8.22 13.43 -27.30
N LEU A 209 9.15 12.53 -27.65
CA LEU A 209 10.58 12.73 -27.46
C LEU A 209 11.35 13.14 -28.72
N VAL A 210 10.68 13.27 -29.87
CA VAL A 210 11.33 13.56 -31.17
C VAL A 210 12.20 14.83 -31.15
N ARG A 211 11.81 15.84 -30.36
CA ARG A 211 12.54 17.12 -30.25
C ARG A 211 13.66 17.09 -29.20
N HIS A 212 13.75 16.02 -28.41
CA HIS A 212 14.60 15.96 -27.22
C HIS A 212 15.67 14.87 -27.31
N VAL A 213 15.34 13.72 -27.90
CA VAL A 213 16.24 12.58 -28.02
C VAL A 213 16.22 12.11 -29.46
N PRO A 214 17.37 12.08 -30.15
CA PRO A 214 17.42 11.61 -31.53
C PRO A 214 17.19 10.09 -31.60
N LEU A 215 16.72 9.62 -32.75
CA LEU A 215 16.22 8.25 -32.93
C LEU A 215 17.29 7.18 -32.65
N ASP A 216 18.54 7.45 -33.00
CA ASP A 216 19.71 6.60 -32.74
C ASP A 216 19.94 6.35 -31.25
N GLN A 217 19.70 7.37 -30.42
CA GLN A 217 19.81 7.27 -28.96
C GLN A 217 18.60 6.62 -28.30
N MET A 218 17.50 6.40 -29.03
CA MET A 218 16.32 5.70 -28.52
C MET A 218 16.44 4.18 -28.70
N GLN A 219 17.15 3.71 -29.72
CA GLN A 219 17.27 2.27 -29.99
C GLN A 219 18.06 1.57 -28.89
N ASN A 220 17.58 0.41 -28.45
CA ASN A 220 18.21 -0.42 -27.42
C ASN A 220 18.43 0.28 -26.07
N ARG A 221 17.76 1.40 -25.82
CA ARG A 221 17.92 2.16 -24.58
C ARG A 221 17.12 1.52 -23.45
N LEU A 222 17.73 1.44 -22.28
CA LEU A 222 17.06 1.12 -21.03
C LEU A 222 16.33 2.37 -20.52
N VAL A 223 15.06 2.20 -20.18
CA VAL A 223 14.17 3.25 -19.72
C VAL A 223 13.37 2.77 -18.51
N VAL A 224 12.82 3.71 -17.75
CA VAL A 224 11.82 3.38 -16.72
C VAL A 224 10.46 3.74 -17.24
N VAL A 225 9.51 2.83 -17.08
CA VAL A 225 8.19 2.89 -17.70
C VAL A 225 7.12 2.73 -16.63
N LEU A 226 6.09 3.56 -16.69
CA LEU A 226 4.88 3.44 -15.88
C LEU A 226 3.86 2.56 -16.60
N CYS A 227 3.55 1.41 -16.00
CA CYS A 227 2.81 0.31 -16.65
C CYS A 227 1.34 0.18 -16.24
N ASN A 228 0.89 0.87 -15.18
CA ASN A 228 -0.48 0.78 -14.66
C ASN A 228 -1.37 1.99 -14.99
N LEU A 229 -0.97 2.84 -15.95
CA LEU A 229 -1.87 3.84 -16.52
C LEU A 229 -2.90 3.20 -17.45
N LYS A 230 -4.07 3.82 -17.55
CA LYS A 230 -5.07 3.43 -18.53
C LYS A 230 -4.51 3.67 -19.94
N PRO A 231 -4.59 2.69 -20.87
CA PRO A 231 -4.14 2.88 -22.24
C PRO A 231 -4.81 4.09 -22.89
N ALA A 232 -4.03 4.87 -23.64
CA ALA A 232 -4.48 6.09 -24.28
C ALA A 232 -4.12 6.07 -25.78
N LYS A 233 -5.09 6.43 -26.62
CA LYS A 233 -4.85 6.57 -28.07
C LYS A 233 -4.27 7.94 -28.38
N MET A 234 -3.15 7.96 -29.09
CA MET A 234 -2.54 9.16 -29.63
C MET A 234 -2.48 9.00 -31.13
N ARG A 235 -3.29 9.79 -31.86
CA ARG A 235 -3.37 9.79 -33.32
C ARG A 235 -3.49 8.40 -33.96
N GLY A 236 -4.35 7.56 -33.37
CA GLY A 236 -4.65 6.21 -33.88
C GLY A 236 -3.84 5.09 -33.26
N VAL A 237 -2.66 5.37 -32.70
CA VAL A 237 -1.83 4.36 -32.00
C VAL A 237 -2.16 4.34 -30.51
N GLU A 238 -2.43 3.16 -29.96
CA GLU A 238 -2.69 2.96 -28.53
C GLU A 238 -1.38 2.82 -27.76
N SER A 239 -1.10 3.79 -26.86
CA SER A 239 0.01 3.69 -25.91
C SER A 239 -0.44 2.94 -24.66
N ARG A 240 0.32 1.91 -24.28
CA ARG A 240 0.02 1.01 -23.16
C ARG A 240 0.93 1.22 -21.95
N ALA A 241 1.77 2.24 -22.01
CA ALA A 241 2.66 2.65 -20.93
C ALA A 241 3.14 4.09 -21.18
N MET A 242 3.93 4.64 -20.26
CA MET A 242 4.55 5.95 -20.38
C MET A 242 6.01 5.89 -19.96
N VAL A 243 6.92 6.44 -20.76
CA VAL A 243 8.35 6.54 -20.41
C VAL A 243 8.54 7.70 -19.43
N MET A 244 9.13 7.42 -18.27
CA MET A 244 9.39 8.43 -17.24
C MET A 244 10.56 9.32 -17.65
N CYS A 245 10.37 10.63 -17.62
CA CYS A 245 11.37 11.61 -18.03
C CYS A 245 11.55 12.73 -16.99
N ALA A 246 12.79 13.10 -16.71
CA ALA A 246 13.06 14.38 -16.05
C ALA A 246 12.73 15.52 -17.01
N SER A 247 11.98 16.53 -16.57
CA SER A 247 11.59 17.65 -17.43
C SER A 247 11.58 18.98 -16.68
N SER A 248 12.04 20.04 -17.35
CA SER A 248 11.92 21.42 -16.87
C SER A 248 10.45 21.91 -17.01
N PRO A 249 10.04 22.94 -16.25
CA PRO A 249 8.63 23.25 -16.08
C PRO A 249 8.00 23.91 -17.32
N GLU A 250 7.20 23.13 -18.04
CA GLU A 250 5.89 23.56 -18.55
C GLU A 250 4.84 22.50 -18.15
N LYS A 251 3.93 22.88 -17.23
CA LYS A 251 2.79 22.12 -16.67
C LYS A 251 3.10 20.79 -15.95
N ILE A 252 2.69 20.70 -14.68
CA ILE A 252 2.78 19.53 -13.80
C ILE A 252 1.38 18.91 -13.67
N TRP A 253 1.29 17.58 -13.70
CA TRP A 253 0.07 16.80 -13.43
C TRP A 253 -0.01 16.40 -11.95
N GLU A 254 -1.23 16.17 -11.47
CA GLU A 254 -1.66 16.32 -10.07
C GLU A 254 -0.99 15.38 -9.03
N THR A 255 -0.69 15.99 -7.87
CA THR A 255 -0.38 15.44 -6.52
C THR A 255 0.80 14.48 -6.32
N VAL A 256 1.04 13.46 -7.16
CA VAL A 256 2.20 12.55 -6.96
C VAL A 256 3.50 13.16 -7.49
N ALA A 257 3.39 13.96 -8.56
CA ALA A 257 4.54 14.52 -9.26
C ALA A 257 5.30 15.56 -8.42
N GLU A 258 4.65 16.25 -7.49
CA GLU A 258 5.31 17.25 -6.62
C GLU A 258 6.41 16.63 -5.75
N ASP A 259 6.27 15.35 -5.39
CA ASP A 259 7.27 14.64 -4.59
C ASP A 259 8.29 13.88 -5.44
N LEU A 260 8.00 13.65 -6.73
CA LEU A 260 8.85 12.87 -7.64
C LEU A 260 9.77 13.79 -8.46
N LYS A 261 11.04 13.86 -8.06
CA LYS A 261 12.01 14.81 -8.63
C LYS A 261 13.39 14.17 -8.83
N VAL A 262 14.26 14.90 -9.52
CA VAL A 262 15.68 14.59 -9.63
C VAL A 262 16.44 15.38 -8.58
N SER A 263 17.23 14.71 -7.74
CA SER A 263 18.07 15.34 -6.72
C SER A 263 19.20 16.18 -7.34
N PRO A 264 19.88 17.04 -6.55
CA PRO A 264 21.08 17.76 -7.00
C PRO A 264 22.21 16.82 -7.50
N ASP A 265 22.26 15.60 -6.95
CA ASP A 265 23.23 14.57 -7.36
C ASP A 265 22.82 13.81 -8.63
N GLY A 266 21.60 14.06 -9.15
CA GLY A 266 21.10 13.42 -10.36
C GLY A 266 20.31 12.13 -10.14
N TYR A 267 19.91 11.82 -8.91
CA TYR A 267 19.11 10.64 -8.60
C TYR A 267 17.62 10.94 -8.70
N ALA A 268 16.84 10.01 -9.25
CA ALA A 268 15.39 10.06 -9.13
C ALA A 268 14.99 9.76 -7.68
N VAL A 269 14.24 10.66 -7.05
CA VAL A 269 13.83 10.57 -5.65
C VAL A 269 12.32 10.81 -5.52
N TRP A 270 11.70 10.15 -4.54
CA TRP A 270 10.36 10.45 -4.05
C TRP A 270 10.46 10.84 -2.57
N LYS A 271 9.96 12.03 -2.19
CA LYS A 271 10.15 12.59 -0.82
C LYS A 271 11.60 12.48 -0.33
N ASP A 272 12.53 12.85 -1.22
CA ASP A 272 13.98 12.78 -1.02
C ASP A 272 14.57 11.37 -0.80
N CYS A 273 13.76 10.31 -0.94
CA CYS A 273 14.20 8.93 -0.92
C CYS A 273 14.52 8.44 -2.35
N PRO A 274 15.73 7.93 -2.64
CA PRO A 274 16.10 7.43 -3.96
C PRO A 274 15.22 6.27 -4.42
N LEU A 275 14.81 6.30 -5.70
CA LEU A 275 14.21 5.16 -6.36
C LEU A 275 15.29 4.15 -6.77
N LEU A 276 15.09 2.90 -6.37
CA LEU A 276 16.07 1.82 -6.53
C LEU A 276 15.52 0.73 -7.45
N VAL A 277 16.36 0.27 -8.38
CA VAL A 277 16.18 -0.97 -9.13
C VAL A 277 16.82 -2.11 -8.33
N ASP A 278 16.07 -3.18 -8.10
CA ASP A 278 16.46 -4.35 -7.31
C ASP A 278 17.03 -4.02 -5.91
N GLY A 279 16.61 -2.88 -5.34
CA GLY A 279 17.04 -2.41 -4.02
C GLY A 279 18.48 -1.88 -3.94
N ASN A 280 19.23 -1.86 -5.04
CA ASN A 280 20.66 -1.51 -5.02
C ASN A 280 21.04 -0.40 -6.01
N THR A 281 20.41 -0.36 -7.19
CA THR A 281 20.82 0.55 -8.25
C THR A 281 19.93 1.77 -8.28
N LYS A 282 20.50 2.96 -8.01
CA LYS A 282 19.75 4.22 -8.06
C LYS A 282 19.36 4.57 -9.49
N MET A 283 18.11 4.94 -9.70
CA MET A 283 17.67 5.56 -10.94
C MET A 283 18.28 6.97 -11.08
N THR A 284 18.74 7.33 -12.28
CA THR A 284 19.45 8.59 -12.51
C THR A 284 18.95 9.34 -13.75
N ALA A 285 19.01 10.67 -13.72
CA ALA A 285 18.91 11.50 -14.91
C ALA A 285 20.32 11.92 -15.38
N PRO A 286 20.67 11.82 -16.67
CA PRO A 286 22.02 12.15 -17.14
C PRO A 286 22.44 13.59 -16.83
N THR A 287 21.58 14.55 -17.18
CA THR A 287 21.93 15.98 -17.21
C THR A 287 21.07 16.85 -16.30
N LEU A 288 19.76 16.63 -16.26
CA LEU A 288 18.84 17.47 -15.49
C LEU A 288 18.98 17.22 -13.99
N ARG A 289 18.91 18.29 -13.19
CA ARG A 289 19.04 18.30 -11.72
C ARG A 289 17.98 19.22 -11.12
N GLY A 290 17.42 18.85 -9.96
CA GLY A 290 16.44 19.68 -9.26
C GLY A 290 15.12 19.89 -10.02
N VAL A 291 14.80 19.00 -10.96
CA VAL A 291 13.58 19.07 -11.78
C VAL A 291 12.62 17.93 -11.47
N PHE A 292 11.34 18.10 -11.80
CA PHE A 292 10.35 17.04 -11.64
C PHE A 292 10.48 15.94 -12.69
N ILE A 293 10.06 14.74 -12.31
CA ILE A 293 9.91 13.61 -13.21
C ILE A 293 8.45 13.56 -13.65
N LYS A 294 8.22 13.46 -14.96
CA LYS A 294 6.91 13.36 -15.58
C LYS A 294 6.75 12.06 -16.33
#